data_AF-A0A4R4RXI5-F1
#
_entry.id   AF-A0A4R4RXI5-F1
#
_cell.length_a   1.000
_cell.length_b   1.000
_cell.length_c   1.000
_cell.angle_alpha   90.00
_cell.angle_beta   90.00
_cell.angle_gamma   90.00
#
_symmetry.space_group_name_H-M   'P 1'
#
loop_
_entity.id
_entity.type
_entity.pdbx_description
1 polymer ?
#
loop_
_entity_poly.entity_id
_entity_poly.type
_entity_poly.pdbx_seq_one_letter_code
_entity_poly.pdbx_strand_id
1 'polypeptide(L)' 'MLEDLTSLRADFPDWVFHHHVPDAVDLSWEAKRMPFRYPLGGGVAWLRAGSAGRLRELLDAVTKVEAPC' A
#
# COMPACT_ATOMS: atom_id res chain seq x y z
N MET A 1 -12.41 -5.47 -9.12
CA MET A 1 -11.67 -6.37 -8.19
C MET A 1 -10.30 -6.81 -8.74
N LEU A 2 -10.15 -7.11 -10.04
CA LEU A 2 -8.82 -7.24 -10.67
C LEU A 2 -8.30 -5.92 -11.25
N GLU A 3 -9.19 -5.10 -11.81
CA GLU A 3 -8.87 -3.79 -12.41
C GLU A 3 -8.27 -2.79 -11.42
N ASP A 4 -8.81 -2.72 -10.19
CA ASP A 4 -8.24 -1.93 -9.08
C ASP A 4 -6.80 -2.34 -8.75
N LEU A 5 -6.54 -3.64 -8.72
CA LEU A 5 -5.24 -4.19 -8.34
C LEU A 5 -4.20 -3.93 -9.45
N THR A 6 -4.62 -4.05 -10.72
CA THR A 6 -3.81 -3.66 -11.87
C THR A 6 -3.50 -2.16 -11.87
N SER A 7 -4.49 -1.32 -11.57
CA SER A 7 -4.32 0.13 -11.51
C SER A 7 -3.39 0.56 -10.38
N LEU A 8 -3.53 -0.03 -9.19
CA LEU A 8 -2.65 0.22 -8.04
C LEU A 8 -1.20 -0.19 -8.32
N ARG A 9 -0.99 -1.35 -8.97
CA ARG A 9 0.36 -1.80 -9.37
C ARG A 9 1.01 -0.89 -10.42
N ALA A 10 0.22 -0.32 -11.32
CA ALA A 10 0.72 0.63 -12.31
C ALA A 10 1.11 1.96 -11.67
N ASP A 11 0.33 2.45 -10.70
CA ASP A 11 0.56 3.73 -10.02
C ASP A 11 1.70 3.65 -8.99
N PHE A 12 1.86 2.48 -8.35
CA PHE A 12 2.83 2.25 -7.26
C PHE A 12 3.67 0.98 -7.51
N PRO A 13 4.62 1.01 -8.45
CA PRO A 13 5.40 -0.17 -8.83
C PRO A 13 6.33 -0.70 -7.72
N ASP A 14 6.68 0.15 -6.74
CA ASP A 14 7.50 -0.21 -5.57
C ASP A 14 6.72 -1.02 -4.51
N TRP A 15 5.39 -1.12 -4.65
CA TRP A 15 4.49 -1.73 -3.69
C TRP A 15 3.90 -3.04 -4.19
N VAL A 16 3.82 -4.01 -3.28
CA VAL A 16 3.19 -5.31 -3.48
C VAL A 16 1.83 -5.31 -2.80
N PHE A 17 0.80 -5.65 -3.59
CA PHE A 17 -0.60 -5.58 -3.20
C PHE A 17 -1.19 -6.96 -2.97
N HIS A 18 -1.78 -7.17 -1.80
CA HIS A 18 -2.50 -8.37 -1.41
C HIS A 18 -3.97 -8.04 -1.16
N HIS A 19 -4.87 -8.86 -1.69
CA HIS A 19 -6.31 -8.75 -1.49
C HIS A 19 -6.84 -10.05 -0.87
N HIS A 20 -7.72 -9.94 0.13
CA HIS A 20 -8.35 -11.06 0.83
C HIS A 20 -7.37 -11.88 1.70
N VAL A 21 -6.67 -11.20 2.63
CA VAL A 21 -5.88 -11.87 3.66
C VAL A 21 -6.84 -12.34 4.77
N PRO A 22 -6.95 -13.65 5.05
CA PRO A 22 -7.86 -14.16 6.08
C PRO A 22 -7.25 -13.89 7.47
N ASP A 23 -7.43 -12.68 7.99
CA ASP A 23 -7.02 -12.30 9.34
C ASP A 23 -8.18 -11.61 10.09
N ALA A 24 -8.12 -11.53 11.42
CA ALA A 24 -9.24 -11.26 12.34
C ALA A 24 -9.84 -9.84 12.25
N VAL A 25 -9.39 -9.00 11.32
CA VAL A 25 -9.87 -7.63 11.08
C VAL A 25 -10.23 -7.53 9.61
N ASP A 26 -11.42 -7.02 9.30
CA ASP A 26 -12.02 -6.82 7.97
C ASP A 26 -11.23 -5.82 7.07
N LEU A 27 -9.91 -6.00 6.96
CA LEU A 27 -9.02 -5.22 6.13
C LEU A 27 -8.65 -6.08 4.94
N SER A 28 -9.50 -6.05 3.92
CA SER A 28 -9.35 -6.90 2.73
C SER A 28 -8.18 -6.48 1.84
N TRP A 29 -7.59 -5.29 2.01
CA TRP A 29 -6.53 -4.76 1.16
C TRP A 29 -5.25 -4.44 1.94
N GLU A 30 -4.13 -4.87 1.40
CA GLU A 30 -2.80 -4.69 1.97
C GLU A 30 -1.79 -4.24 0.90
N ALA A 31 -0.91 -3.30 1.24
CA ALA A 31 0.24 -2.89 0.43
C ALA A 31 1.54 -2.93 1.25
N LYS A 32 2.58 -3.56 0.72
CA LYS A 32 3.92 -3.63 1.34
C LYS A 32 5.01 -3.20 0.36
N ARG A 33 6.04 -2.49 0.82
CA ARG A 33 7.18 -2.12 -0.03
C ARG A 33 8.16 -3.28 -0.28
N MET A 34 8.77 -3.27 -1.46
CA MET A 34 9.86 -4.18 -1.83
C MET A 34 11.19 -3.43 -2.03
N PRO A 35 12.33 -3.96 -1.55
CA PRO A 35 12.45 -5.11 -0.65
C PRO A 35 11.73 -4.85 0.68
N PHE A 36 11.35 -5.90 1.42
CA PHE A 36 10.79 -5.81 2.78
C PHE A 36 11.83 -5.26 3.77
N ARG A 37 12.25 -4.03 3.54
CA ARG A 37 13.23 -3.30 4.33
C ARG A 37 12.52 -2.07 4.84
N TYR A 38 12.52 -1.92 6.16
CA TYR A 38 12.08 -0.68 6.76
C TYR A 38 12.92 0.46 6.16
N PRO A 39 12.29 1.50 5.60
CA PRO A 39 13.02 2.63 5.05
C PRO A 39 13.91 3.23 6.15
N LEU A 40 15.19 3.41 5.83
CA LEU A 40 16.19 4.01 6.71
C LEU A 40 15.80 5.48 6.92
N GLY A 41 15.06 5.76 8.00
CA GLY A 41 14.50 7.08 8.27
C GLY A 41 13.11 7.09 8.92
N GLY A 42 12.47 5.92 9.12
CA GLY A 42 11.16 5.84 9.78
C GLY A 42 9.96 6.06 8.86
N GLY A 43 10.12 5.74 7.57
CA GLY A 43 9.04 5.77 6.57
C GLY A 43 8.08 4.57 6.65
N VAL A 44 7.12 4.53 5.72
CA VAL A 44 6.06 3.52 5.74
C VAL A 44 6.42 2.32 4.86
N ALA A 45 6.45 1.13 5.47
CA ALA A 45 6.75 -0.13 4.79
C ALA A 45 5.52 -1.02 4.55
N TRP A 46 4.42 -0.76 5.26
CA TRP A 46 3.21 -1.59 5.23
C TRP A 46 1.95 -0.77 5.54
N LEU A 47 0.92 -0.91 4.70
CA LEU A 47 -0.38 -0.29 4.84
C LEU A 47 -1.50 -1.33 4.68
N ARG A 48 -2.61 -1.12 5.39
CA ARG A 48 -3.84 -1.93 5.27
C ARG A 48 -5.07 -1.02 5.20
N ALA A 49 -6.08 -1.44 4.43
CA ALA A 49 -7.34 -0.74 4.29
C ALA A 49 -8.50 -1.71 4.02
N GLY A 50 -9.73 -1.27 4.33
CA GLY A 50 -10.94 -2.02 4.00
C GLY A 50 -11.32 -1.95 2.51
N SER A 51 -10.74 -1.03 1.73
CA SER A 51 -11.03 -0.87 0.31
C SER A 51 -9.81 -0.40 -0.49
N ALA A 52 -9.79 -0.70 -1.79
CA ALA A 52 -8.73 -0.27 -2.72
C ALA A 52 -8.62 1.26 -2.81
N GLY A 53 -9.76 1.97 -2.86
CA GLY A 53 -9.79 3.43 -2.89
C GLY A 53 -9.13 4.03 -1.64
N ARG A 54 -9.44 3.50 -0.45
CA ARG A 54 -8.81 3.96 0.78
C ARG A 54 -7.31 3.64 0.83
N LEU A 55 -6.91 2.49 0.29
CA LEU A 55 -5.50 2.12 0.19
C LEU A 55 -4.73 3.10 -0.72
N ARG A 56 -5.33 3.51 -1.84
CA ARG A 56 -4.76 4.50 -2.75
C ARG A 56 -4.52 5.85 -2.07
N GLU A 57 -5.50 6.35 -1.33
CA GLU A 57 -5.37 7.61 -0.58
C GLU A 57 -4.21 7.56 0.42
N LEU A 58 -4.05 6.43 1.13
CA LEU A 58 -2.97 6.25 2.09
C LEU A 58 -1.60 6.23 1.41
N LEU A 59 -1.49 5.56 0.25
CA LEU A 59 -0.25 5.51 -0.53
C LEU A 59 0.16 6.88 -1.09
N ASP A 60 -0.81 7.66 -1.56
CA ASP A 60 -0.59 9.03 -2.01
C ASP A 60 -0.10 9.93 -0.85
N ALA A 61 -0.73 9.81 0.33
CA ALA A 61 -0.30 10.53 1.52
C ALA A 61 1.12 10.14 1.96
N VAL A 62 1.47 8.86 1.93
CA VAL A 62 2.82 8.37 2.23
C VAL A 62 3.84 8.94 1.24
N THR A 63 3.54 8.90 -0.06
CA THR A 63 4.41 9.48 -1.10
C THR A 63 4.66 10.97 -0.86
N LYS A 64 3.63 11.72 -0.45
CA LYS A 64 3.75 13.15 -0.13
C LYS A 64 4.58 13.42 1.11
N VAL A 65 4.44 12.60 2.15
CA VAL A 65 5.18 12.76 3.42
C VAL A 65 6.65 12.39 3.25
N GLU A 66 6.95 11.41 2.40
CA GLU A 66 8.32 10.93 2.16
C GLU A 66 9.05 11.66 1.03
N ALA A 67 8.35 12.48 0.24
CA ALA A 67 8.99 13.33 -0.75
C ALA A 67 9.92 14.33 -0.05
N PRO A 68 11.22 14.40 -0.43
CA PRO A 68 12.11 15.41 0.11
C PRO A 68 11.63 16.80 -0.32
N CYS A 69 11.47 17.71 0.64
CA CYS A 69 11.23 19.13 0.40
C CYS A 69 12.35 19.77 -0.44
#